data_AF-A0A4R4UD19-F1
#
_entry.id   AF-A0A4R4UD19-F1
#
_cell.length_a   1.000
_cell.length_b   1.000
_cell.length_c   1.000
_cell.angle_alpha   90.00
_cell.angle_beta   90.00
_cell.angle_gamma   90.00
#
_symmetry.space_group_name_H-M   'P 1'
#
loop_
_entity.id
_entity.type
_entity.pdbx_description
1 polymer ?
#
loop_
_entity_poly.entity_id
_entity_poly.type
_entity_poly.pdbx_seq_one_letter_code
_entity_poly.pdbx_strand_id
1 'polypeptide(L)'
;MRIAEFSPGEQAPRSRRDRALASARLLDEIVDGHLESMRQLPPELREPYAEHLAELVLVAQAYRHYAAGWISRRELHRRARAALRRMDEPNGLAPVQFVDGE
;
A
#
# COMPACT_ATOMS: atom_id res chain seq x y z
N MET A 1 -21.99 -31.50 -21.87
CA MET A 1 -21.85 -30.26 -21.10
C MET A 1 -20.61 -30.41 -20.21
N ARG A 2 -19.44 -29.97 -20.68
CA ARG A 2 -18.17 -30.03 -19.95
C ARG A 2 -17.99 -28.69 -19.24
N ILE A 3 -17.87 -28.76 -17.92
CA ILE A 3 -17.64 -27.62 -17.04
C ILE A 3 -16.27 -27.06 -17.42
N ALA A 4 -16.21 -25.76 -17.71
CA ALA A 4 -14.98 -25.09 -18.07
C ALA A 4 -13.93 -25.30 -16.96
N GLU A 5 -12.86 -26.01 -17.31
CA GLU A 5 -11.66 -26.09 -16.48
C GLU A 5 -11.11 -24.66 -16.33
N PHE A 6 -11.21 -24.11 -15.13
CA PHE A 6 -10.44 -22.93 -14.76
C PHE A 6 -8.96 -23.27 -14.95
N SER A 7 -8.35 -22.76 -16.02
CA SER A 7 -6.90 -22.81 -16.22
C SER A 7 -6.26 -21.77 -15.29
N PRO A 8 -5.53 -22.18 -14.23
CA PRO A 8 -4.79 -21.24 -13.40
C PRO A 8 -3.46 -20.98 -14.09
N GLY A 9 -3.47 -20.21 -15.18
CA GLY A 9 -2.33 -20.10 -16.09
C GLY A 9 -1.80 -18.69 -16.36
N GLU A 10 -2.60 -17.64 -16.15
CA GLU A 10 -2.22 -16.30 -16.56
C GLU A 10 -1.72 -15.46 -15.38
N GLN A 11 -0.38 -15.49 -15.27
CA GLN A 11 0.48 -14.43 -14.73
C GLN A 11 0.57 -14.31 -13.21
N ALA A 12 0.78 -15.43 -12.51
CA ALA A 12 1.46 -15.34 -11.22
C ALA A 12 2.87 -14.77 -11.43
N PRO A 13 3.29 -13.70 -10.73
CA PRO A 13 4.64 -13.14 -10.83
C PRO A 13 5.68 -14.24 -10.58
N ARG A 14 6.46 -14.54 -11.63
CA ARG A 14 7.29 -15.74 -11.76
C ARG A 14 8.50 -15.70 -10.85
N SER A 15 8.95 -14.51 -10.44
CA SER A 15 10.04 -14.32 -9.49
C SER A 15 9.62 -13.56 -8.23
N ARG A 16 10.39 -13.74 -7.14
CA ARG A 16 10.23 -12.95 -5.90
C ARG A 16 10.39 -11.44 -6.15
N ARG A 17 11.20 -11.07 -7.15
CA ARG A 17 11.38 -9.71 -7.62
C ARG A 17 10.09 -9.17 -8.25
N ASP A 18 9.49 -9.91 -9.17
CA ASP A 18 8.25 -9.48 -9.84
C ASP A 18 7.11 -9.33 -8.83
N ARG A 19 7.03 -10.23 -7.84
CA ARG A 19 6.08 -10.12 -6.72
C ARG A 19 6.27 -8.82 -5.94
N ALA A 20 7.50 -8.52 -5.57
CA ALA A 20 7.81 -7.32 -4.82
C ALA A 20 7.48 -6.05 -5.63
N LEU A 21 7.81 -6.03 -6.92
CA LEU A 21 7.45 -4.91 -7.79
C LEU A 21 5.94 -4.78 -7.99
N ALA A 22 5.20 -5.88 -8.09
CA ALA A 22 3.74 -5.86 -8.14
C ALA A 22 3.16 -5.29 -6.83
N SER A 23 3.68 -5.68 -5.67
CA SER A 23 3.26 -5.10 -4.38
C SER A 23 3.58 -3.60 -4.28
N ALA A 24 4.74 -3.15 -4.79
CA ALA A 24 5.06 -1.73 -4.82
C ALA A 24 4.05 -0.95 -5.69
N ARG A 25 3.73 -1.45 -6.89
CA ARG A 25 2.76 -0.80 -7.79
C ARG A 25 1.37 -0.71 -7.18
N LEU A 26 0.89 -1.78 -6.54
CA LEU A 26 -0.40 -1.77 -5.87
C LEU A 26 -0.47 -0.69 -4.78
N LEU A 27 0.62 -0.50 -4.02
CA LEU A 27 0.68 0.56 -3.00
C LEU A 27 0.69 1.95 -3.63
N ASP A 28 1.39 2.13 -4.75
CA ASP A 28 1.37 3.40 -5.48
C ASP A 28 -0.05 3.73 -5.99
N GLU A 29 -0.76 2.75 -6.56
CA GLU A 29 -2.15 2.91 -7.03
C GLU A 29 -3.11 3.29 -5.89
N ILE A 30 -2.93 2.69 -4.70
CA ILE A 30 -3.70 3.05 -3.50
C ILE A 30 -3.40 4.51 -3.10
N VAL A 31 -2.13 4.89 -3.05
CA VAL A 31 -1.72 6.27 -2.71
C VAL A 31 -2.29 7.27 -3.72
N ASP A 32 -2.21 6.99 -5.01
CA ASP A 32 -2.74 7.85 -6.07
C ASP A 32 -4.26 8.05 -5.92
N GLY A 33 -5.00 6.99 -5.58
CA GLY A 33 -6.45 7.07 -5.30
C GLY A 33 -6.76 7.96 -4.10
N HIS A 34 -5.98 7.86 -3.01
CA HIS A 34 -6.18 8.67 -1.82
C HIS A 34 -5.72 10.12 -1.99
N LEU A 35 -4.70 10.40 -2.80
CA LEU A 35 -4.26 11.76 -3.11
C LEU A 35 -5.35 12.58 -3.82
N GLU A 36 -6.15 11.94 -4.68
CA GLU A 36 -7.29 12.60 -5.31
C GLU A 36 -8.36 12.96 -4.27
N SER A 37 -8.69 12.04 -3.35
CA SER A 37 -9.62 12.27 -2.24
C SER A 37 -9.13 13.34 -1.25
N MET A 38 -7.82 13.44 -1.03
CA MET A 38 -7.21 14.41 -0.10
C MET A 38 -7.52 15.86 -0.48
N ARG A 39 -7.73 16.16 -1.77
CA ARG A 39 -8.09 17.51 -2.23
C ARG A 39 -9.43 18.00 -1.66
N GLN A 40 -10.31 17.06 -1.32
CA GLN A 40 -11.64 17.34 -0.78
C GLN A 40 -11.63 17.48 0.75
N LEU A 41 -10.51 17.15 1.42
CA LEU A 41 -10.39 17.26 2.86
C LEU A 41 -10.26 18.73 3.31
N PRO A 42 -10.81 19.07 4.51
CA PRO A 42 -10.50 20.31 5.20
C PRO A 42 -8.98 20.51 5.35
N PRO A 43 -8.45 21.74 5.21
CA PRO A 43 -7.01 22.01 5.27
C PRO A 43 -6.29 21.40 6.47
N GLU A 44 -6.90 21.44 7.64
CA GLU A 44 -6.42 20.90 8.91
C GLU A 44 -6.27 19.37 8.92
N LEU A 45 -6.98 18.66 8.04
CA LEU A 45 -6.91 17.20 7.92
C LEU A 45 -5.90 16.74 6.86
N ARG A 46 -5.45 17.63 5.97
CA ARG A 46 -4.60 17.25 4.84
C ARG A 46 -3.21 16.80 5.28
N GLU A 47 -2.59 17.52 6.20
CA GLU A 47 -1.23 17.20 6.66
C GLU A 47 -1.18 15.84 7.41
N PRO A 48 -2.02 15.58 8.43
CA PRO A 48 -2.05 14.26 9.06
C PRO A 48 -2.38 13.13 8.07
N TYR A 49 -3.28 13.38 7.12
CA TYR A 49 -3.62 12.41 6.10
C TYR A 49 -2.45 12.15 5.14
N ALA A 50 -1.71 13.19 4.75
CA ALA A 50 -0.50 13.07 3.94
C ALA A 50 0.60 12.29 4.65
N GLU A 51 0.77 12.47 5.96
CA GLU A 51 1.69 11.66 6.78
C GLU A 51 1.32 10.17 6.76
N HIS A 52 0.02 9.85 6.85
CA HIS A 52 -0.45 8.47 6.69
C HIS A 52 -0.16 7.90 5.28
N LEU A 53 -0.32 8.69 4.22
CA LEU A 53 0.03 8.27 2.86
C LEU A 53 1.54 8.11 2.66
N ALA A 54 2.35 8.95 3.32
CA ALA A 54 3.80 8.84 3.29
C ALA A 54 4.28 7.48 3.83
N GLU A 55 3.63 6.95 4.86
CA GLU A 55 3.94 5.60 5.37
C GLU A 55 3.70 4.51 4.33
N LEU A 56 2.62 4.59 3.54
CA LEU A 56 2.37 3.65 2.42
C LEU A 56 3.46 3.75 1.34
N VAL A 57 3.88 4.97 1.01
CA VAL A 57 5.00 5.21 0.06
C VAL A 57 6.30 4.58 0.58
N LEU A 58 6.59 4.67 1.88
CA LEU A 58 7.76 4.03 2.48
C LEU A 58 7.71 2.50 2.37
N VAL A 59 6.52 1.89 2.46
CA VAL A 59 6.35 0.45 2.22
C VAL A 59 6.59 0.09 0.75
N ALA A 60 6.04 0.86 -0.19
CA ALA A 60 6.28 0.67 -1.62
C ALA A 60 7.77 0.74 -1.96
N GLN A 61 8.48 1.72 -1.39
CA GLN A 61 9.92 1.88 -1.54
C GLN A 61 10.70 0.71 -0.94
N ALA A 62 10.28 0.16 0.21
CA ALA A 62 10.90 -1.03 0.79
C ALA A 62 10.76 -2.25 -0.13
N TYR A 63 9.62 -2.43 -0.80
CA TYR A 63 9.45 -3.48 -1.81
C TYR A 63 10.39 -3.28 -3.01
N ARG A 64 10.56 -2.04 -3.50
CA ARG A 64 11.52 -1.73 -4.58
C ARG A 64 12.96 -2.03 -4.17
N HIS A 65 13.36 -1.66 -2.95
CA HIS A 65 14.68 -1.99 -2.41
C HIS A 65 14.91 -3.50 -2.29
N TYR A 66 13.88 -4.26 -1.86
CA TYR A 66 13.98 -5.72 -1.80
C TYR A 66 14.07 -6.34 -3.21
N ALA A 67 13.29 -5.84 -4.16
CA ALA A 67 13.34 -6.27 -5.57
C ALA A 67 14.71 -6.01 -6.21
N ALA A 68 15.39 -4.92 -5.83
CA ALA A 68 16.74 -4.57 -6.26
C ALA A 68 17.85 -5.33 -5.49
N GLY A 69 17.50 -6.11 -4.45
CA GLY A 69 18.46 -6.83 -3.62
C GLY A 69 19.20 -5.97 -2.59
N TRP A 70 18.78 -4.71 -2.38
CA TRP A 70 19.43 -3.79 -1.44
C TRP A 70 19.08 -4.08 0.02
N ILE A 71 17.94 -4.73 0.26
CA ILE A 71 17.53 -5.15 1.60
C ILE A 71 17.11 -6.62 1.60
N SER A 72 17.25 -7.27 2.76
CA SER A 72 16.76 -8.63 2.95
C SER A 72 15.23 -8.67 3.08
N ARG A 73 14.65 -9.87 2.94
CA ARG A 73 13.21 -10.08 3.24
C ARG A 73 12.86 -9.76 4.70
N ARG A 74 13.78 -10.06 5.64
CA ARG A 74 13.60 -9.73 7.07
C ARG A 74 13.49 -8.22 7.26
N GLU A 75 14.33 -7.48 6.55
CA GLU A 75 14.34 -6.02 6.58
C GLU A 75 13.09 -5.42 5.96
N LEU A 76 12.64 -5.95 4.82
CA LEU A 76 11.35 -5.59 4.22
C LEU A 76 10.20 -5.74 5.24
N HIS A 77 10.07 -6.91 5.86
CA HIS A 77 9.02 -7.15 6.86
C HIS A 77 9.15 -6.22 8.08
N ARG A 78 10.37 -5.89 8.51
CA ARG A 78 10.61 -4.95 9.62
C ARG A 78 10.11 -3.55 9.26
N ARG A 79 10.48 -3.04 8.09
CA ARG A 79 10.06 -1.71 7.61
C ARG A 79 8.56 -1.63 7.40
N ALA A 80 7.97 -2.64 6.75
CA ALA A 80 6.53 -2.70 6.54
C ALA A 80 5.75 -2.68 7.85
N ARG A 81 6.17 -3.47 8.85
CA ARG A 81 5.52 -3.46 10.17
C ARG A 81 5.70 -2.14 10.92
N ALA A 82 6.86 -1.50 10.78
CA ALA A 82 7.08 -0.19 11.42
C ALA A 82 6.17 0.88 10.83
N ALA A 83 6.00 0.90 9.49
CA ALA A 83 5.10 1.82 8.82
C ALA A 83 3.63 1.59 9.21
N LEU A 84 3.16 0.34 9.17
CA LEU A 84 1.79 0.00 9.60
C LEU A 84 1.52 0.40 11.05
N ARG A 85 2.49 0.23 11.95
CA ARG A 85 2.35 0.67 13.35
C ARG A 85 2.18 2.19 13.48
N ARG A 86 2.91 2.98 12.69
CA ARG A 86 2.74 4.45 12.68
C ARG A 86 1.42 4.88 12.08
N MET A 87 0.86 4.08 11.17
CA MET A 87 -0.50 4.30 10.67
C MET A 87 -1.57 3.98 11.73
N ASP A 88 -1.33 2.97 12.57
CA ASP A 88 -2.20 2.58 13.69
C ASP A 88 -2.02 3.47 14.92
N GLU A 89 -0.94 4.26 15.00
CA GLU A 89 -0.75 5.23 16.06
C GLU A 89 -1.89 6.26 15.96
N PRO A 90 -2.57 6.57 17.08
CA PRO A 90 -3.66 7.55 17.09
C PRO A 90 -3.06 8.93 16.89
N ASN A 91 -2.82 9.27 15.63
CA ASN A 91 -2.25 10.53 15.20
C ASN A 91 -3.37 11.57 15.15
N GLY A 92 -4.03 11.84 16.28
CA GLY A 92 -5.06 12.88 16.47
C GLY A 92 -6.34 12.74 15.64
N LEU A 93 -6.37 11.88 14.62
CA LEU A 93 -7.52 11.61 13.78
C LEU A 93 -8.03 10.22 14.11
N ALA A 94 -9.19 10.20 14.75
CA ALA A 94 -10.09 9.06 14.69
C ALA A 94 -10.17 8.57 13.23
N PRO A 95 -10.34 7.25 13.00
CA PRO A 95 -10.49 6.74 11.66
C PRO A 95 -11.61 7.53 11.00
N VAL A 96 -11.29 8.24 9.93
CA VAL A 96 -12.30 8.91 9.09
C VAL A 96 -13.12 7.76 8.53
N GLN A 97 -14.19 7.42 9.24
CA GLN A 97 -15.25 6.60 8.71
C GLN A 97 -15.76 7.39 7.52
N PHE A 98 -15.38 6.97 6.32
CA PHE A 98 -16.12 7.34 5.13
C PHE A 98 -17.55 6.89 5.41
N VAL A 99 -18.40 7.85 5.79
CA VAL A 99 -19.83 7.64 5.90
C VAL A 99 -20.29 7.44 4.47
N ASP A 100 -20.67 6.21 4.13
CA ASP A 100 -21.50 5.94 2.97
C ASP A 100 -22.77 6.79 3.14
N GLY A 101 -22.86 7.86 2.36
CA GLY A 101 -24.07 8.65 2.25
C GLY A 101 -25.04 7.95 1.30
N GLU A 102 -26.12 7.44 1.88
CA GLU A 102 -27.48 7.18 1.35
C GLU A 102 -27.62 6.83 -0.15
#